data_AF-A9WMU6-F1
#
_entry.id   AF-A9WMU6-F1
#
_cell.length_a   1.000
_cell.length_b   1.000
_cell.length_c   1.000
_cell.angle_alpha   90.00
_cell.angle_beta   90.00
_cell.angle_gamma   90.00
#
_symmetry.space_group_name_H-M   'P 1'
#
loop_
_entity.id
_entity.type
_entity.pdbx_description
1 polymer ?
#
loop_
_entity_poly.entity_id
_entity_poly.type
_entity_poly.pdbx_seq_one_letter_code
_entity_poly.pdbx_strand_id
1 'polypeptide(L)'
;MTSANLPRPETQFLKNFGVYLLLAVGLVITVAPFVLSVLTAFKTPEQFANQSALSLPSPFTGANFGSLFSGDRNFVAPVVVTTQVVVVVIGQLFFSVLAAYAFARIEFRFLDGLFWVYLATLMVPQVVTIIPLYTMFSQLGIRNTF
;
A
#
# COMPACT_ATOMS: atom_id res chain seq x y z
N MET A 1 23.81 31.96 -32.74
CA MET A 1 23.68 30.78 -33.60
C MET A 1 24.51 29.67 -32.97
N THR A 2 23.91 28.88 -32.09
CA THR A 2 24.61 27.84 -31.33
C THR A 2 23.99 26.52 -31.74
N SER A 3 24.69 25.76 -32.57
CA SER A 3 24.24 24.45 -33.03
C SER A 3 24.14 23.50 -31.84
N ALA A 4 22.92 23.19 -31.40
CA ALA A 4 22.67 22.15 -30.43
C ALA A 4 23.13 20.80 -31.01
N ASN A 5 24.19 20.23 -30.45
CA ASN A 5 24.66 18.88 -30.75
C ASN A 5 23.60 17.87 -30.28
N LEU A 6 22.66 17.54 -31.15
CA LEU A 6 21.69 16.48 -30.89
C LEU A 6 22.43 15.12 -30.87
N PRO A 7 22.24 14.29 -29.83
CA PRO A 7 22.92 13.01 -29.72
C PRO A 7 22.55 12.09 -30.90
N ARG A 8 23.55 11.45 -31.51
CA ARG A 8 23.40 10.61 -32.71
C ARG A 8 22.37 9.48 -32.47
N PRO A 9 21.51 9.16 -33.46
CA PRO A 9 20.38 8.22 -33.31
C PRO A 9 20.80 6.82 -32.84
N GLU A 10 22.00 6.36 -33.21
CA GLU A 10 22.54 5.05 -32.80
C GLU A 10 22.80 4.96 -31.29
N THR A 11 23.26 6.06 -30.67
CA THR A 11 23.48 6.10 -29.22
C THR A 11 22.18 6.19 -28.43
N GLN A 12 21.10 6.68 -29.04
CA GLN A 12 19.77 6.72 -28.42
C GLN A 12 19.12 5.33 -28.44
N PHE A 13 19.30 4.56 -29.51
CA PHE A 13 18.75 3.19 -29.60
C PHE A 13 19.34 2.24 -28.54
N LEU A 14 20.66 2.25 -28.36
CA LEU A 14 21.34 1.44 -27.34
C LEU A 14 20.98 1.86 -25.91
N LYS A 15 20.85 3.18 -25.66
CA LYS A 15 20.39 3.70 -24.37
C LYS A 15 18.95 3.27 -24.07
N ASN A 16 18.06 3.40 -25.04
CA ASN A 16 16.67 2.99 -24.89
C ASN A 16 16.57 1.48 -24.66
N PHE A 17 17.34 0.66 -25.39
CA PHE A 17 17.38 -0.78 -25.17
C PHE A 17 17.84 -1.14 -23.74
N GLY A 18 18.89 -0.48 -23.24
CA GLY A 18 19.35 -0.67 -21.86
C GLY A 18 18.30 -0.27 -20.81
N VAL A 19 17.60 0.85 -21.04
CA VAL A 19 16.49 1.29 -20.19
C VAL A 19 15.35 0.28 -20.21
N TYR A 20 14.92 -0.20 -21.38
CA TYR A 20 13.86 -1.20 -21.48
C TYR A 20 14.23 -2.54 -20.84
N LEU A 21 15.48 -2.97 -20.97
CA LEU A 21 15.96 -4.19 -20.32
C LEU A 21 15.95 -4.04 -18.79
N LEU A 22 16.41 -2.90 -18.26
CA LEU A 22 16.35 -2.59 -16.84
C LEU A 22 14.90 -2.56 -16.33
N LEU A 23 14.00 -1.91 -17.07
CA LEU A 23 12.57 -1.86 -16.74
C LEU A 23 11.93 -3.26 -16.78
N ALA A 24 12.28 -4.09 -17.76
CA ALA A 24 11.78 -5.46 -17.87
C ALA A 24 12.25 -6.33 -16.69
N VAL A 25 13.52 -6.21 -16.28
CA VAL A 25 14.03 -6.90 -15.09
C VAL A 25 13.32 -6.40 -13.83
N GLY A 26 13.17 -5.08 -13.67
CA GLY A 26 12.43 -4.49 -12.55
C GLY A 26 10.97 -4.96 -12.49
N LEU A 27 10.32 -5.07 -13.65
CA LEU A 27 8.97 -5.62 -13.78
C LEU A 27 8.91 -7.08 -13.30
N VAL A 28 9.82 -7.93 -13.78
CA VAL A 28 9.84 -9.34 -13.38
C VAL A 28 10.04 -9.48 -11.87
N ILE A 29 11.00 -8.76 -11.29
CA ILE A 29 11.30 -8.82 -9.85
C ILE A 29 10.10 -8.37 -9.01
N THR A 30 9.41 -7.30 -9.42
CA THR A 30 8.27 -6.74 -8.67
C THR A 30 6.99 -7.56 -8.85
N VAL A 31 6.73 -8.09 -10.04
CA VAL A 31 5.49 -8.82 -10.37
C VAL A 31 5.57 -10.30 -9.96
N ALA A 32 6.75 -10.91 -9.97
CA ALA A 32 6.93 -12.31 -9.59
C ALA A 32 6.23 -12.72 -8.27
N PRO A 33 6.39 -12.03 -7.13
CA PRO A 33 5.72 -12.43 -5.89
C PRO A 33 4.18 -12.37 -5.98
N PHE A 34 3.62 -11.45 -6.75
CA PHE A 34 2.17 -11.38 -6.99
C PHE A 34 1.70 -12.55 -7.84
N VAL A 35 2.44 -12.90 -8.89
CA VAL A 35 2.13 -14.07 -9.73
C VAL A 35 2.16 -15.35 -8.88
N LEU A 36 3.17 -15.52 -8.02
CA LEU A 36 3.24 -16.67 -7.11
C LEU A 36 2.09 -16.68 -6.10
N SER A 37 1.67 -15.52 -5.61
CA SER A 37 0.51 -15.40 -4.72
C SER A 37 -0.78 -15.84 -5.41
N VAL A 38 -0.99 -15.41 -6.66
CA VAL A 38 -2.15 -15.82 -7.47
C VAL A 38 -2.10 -17.31 -7.76
N LEU A 39 -0.95 -17.86 -8.17
CA LEU A 39 -0.81 -19.30 -8.38
C LEU A 39 -1.10 -20.09 -7.10
N THR A 40 -0.61 -19.62 -5.96
CA THR A 40 -0.86 -20.24 -4.65
C THR A 40 -2.34 -20.23 -4.29
N ALA A 41 -3.10 -19.20 -4.66
CA ALA A 41 -4.55 -19.15 -4.43
C ALA A 41 -5.30 -20.31 -5.12
N PHE A 42 -4.72 -20.93 -6.15
CA PHE A 42 -5.28 -22.10 -6.85
C PHE A 42 -4.66 -23.45 -6.44
N LYS A 43 -3.74 -23.49 -5.47
CA LYS A 43 -3.14 -24.73 -4.94
C LYS A 43 -3.98 -25.30 -3.79
N THR A 44 -3.93 -26.61 -3.59
CA THR A 44 -4.50 -27.22 -2.37
C THR A 44 -3.61 -26.91 -1.16
N PRO A 45 -4.15 -26.92 0.08
CA PRO A 45 -3.34 -26.72 1.29
C PRO A 45 -2.18 -27.72 1.41
N GLU A 46 -2.41 -28.98 1.03
CA GLU A 46 -1.39 -30.03 1.00
C GLU A 46 -0.30 -29.75 -0.03
N GLN A 47 -0.68 -29.28 -1.24
CA GLN A 47 0.28 -28.90 -2.27
C GLN A 47 1.14 -27.71 -1.81
N PHE A 48 0.53 -26.71 -1.18
CA PHE A 48 1.25 -25.54 -0.66
C PHE A 48 2.23 -25.91 0.46
N ALA A 49 1.86 -26.84 1.34
CA ALA A 49 2.71 -27.26 2.46
C ALA A 49 3.90 -28.13 2.02
N ASN A 50 3.73 -28.94 0.98
CA ASN A 50 4.68 -30.00 0.64
C ASN A 50 5.47 -29.78 -0.67
N GLN A 51 5.12 -28.76 -1.48
CA GLN A 51 5.81 -28.48 -2.75
C GLN A 51 6.53 -27.12 -2.73
N SER A 52 7.51 -26.95 -3.64
CA SER A 52 8.21 -25.68 -3.83
C SER A 52 7.23 -24.55 -4.16
N ALA A 53 7.52 -23.33 -3.69
CA ALA A 53 6.72 -22.15 -3.99
C ALA A 53 6.56 -21.89 -5.51
N LEU A 54 7.57 -22.27 -6.30
CA LEU A 54 7.58 -22.13 -7.77
C LEU A 54 6.80 -23.22 -8.52
N SER A 55 6.29 -24.24 -7.82
CA SER A 55 5.48 -25.29 -8.46
C SER A 55 4.21 -24.69 -9.08
N LEU A 56 3.82 -25.19 -10.26
CA LEU A 56 2.53 -24.83 -10.84
C LEU A 56 1.39 -25.58 -10.11
N PRO A 57 0.18 -24.99 -10.01
CA PRO A 57 -0.97 -25.65 -9.40
C PRO A 57 -1.29 -26.98 -10.11
N SER A 58 -1.31 -28.07 -9.34
CA SER A 58 -1.58 -29.42 -9.84
C SER A 58 -2.10 -30.27 -8.68
N PRO A 59 -3.42 -30.45 -8.53
CA PRO A 59 -4.49 -29.98 -9.42
C PRO A 59 -4.78 -28.47 -9.28
N PHE A 60 -5.22 -27.83 -10.36
CA PHE A 60 -5.76 -26.48 -10.31
C PHE A 60 -7.13 -26.49 -9.61
N THR A 61 -7.28 -25.79 -8.50
CA THR A 61 -8.53 -25.76 -7.73
C THR A 61 -9.01 -24.36 -7.39
N GLY A 62 -10.30 -24.10 -7.60
CA GLY A 62 -10.99 -22.88 -7.15
C GLY A 62 -11.55 -22.99 -5.73
N ALA A 63 -11.34 -24.13 -5.05
CA ALA A 63 -11.96 -24.42 -3.75
C ALA A 63 -11.60 -23.39 -2.66
N ASN A 64 -10.40 -22.81 -2.71
CA ASN A 64 -9.99 -21.78 -1.77
C ASN A 64 -10.92 -20.56 -1.82
N PHE A 65 -11.34 -20.12 -3.00
CA PHE A 65 -12.28 -19.00 -3.16
C PHE A 65 -13.68 -19.35 -2.65
N GLY A 66 -14.17 -20.56 -2.94
CA GLY A 66 -15.46 -21.04 -2.39
C GLY A 66 -15.45 -21.05 -0.85
N SER A 67 -14.35 -21.55 -0.25
CA SER A 67 -14.18 -21.63 1.20
C SER A 67 -14.14 -20.28 1.92
N LEU A 68 -13.94 -19.17 1.20
CA LEU A 68 -14.06 -17.82 1.77
C LEU A 68 -15.51 -17.45 2.09
N PHE A 69 -16.45 -18.00 1.34
CA PHE A 69 -17.88 -17.69 1.47
C PHE A 69 -18.71 -18.86 2.00
N SER A 70 -18.12 -20.05 2.08
CA SER A 70 -18.75 -21.26 2.62
C SER A 70 -18.00 -21.78 3.85
N GLY A 71 -18.63 -21.76 5.03
CA GLY A 71 -18.09 -22.28 6.30
C GLY A 71 -17.95 -21.20 7.40
N ASP A 72 -17.18 -21.50 8.45
CA ASP A 72 -16.92 -20.61 9.60
C ASP A 72 -16.02 -19.40 9.28
N ARG A 73 -15.46 -19.35 8.06
CA ARG A 73 -14.61 -18.26 7.59
C ARG A 73 -15.51 -17.12 7.12
N ASN A 74 -15.94 -16.27 8.05
CA ASN A 74 -16.73 -15.08 7.76
C ASN A 74 -15.89 -14.03 7.01
N PHE A 75 -15.62 -14.23 5.72
CA PHE A 75 -14.83 -13.30 4.90
C PHE A 75 -15.55 -11.96 4.67
N VAL A 76 -16.88 -11.92 4.81
CA VAL A 76 -17.67 -10.69 4.65
C VAL A 76 -17.33 -9.68 5.75
N ALA A 77 -17.16 -10.11 7.01
CA ALA A 77 -16.86 -9.20 8.11
C ALA A 77 -15.53 -8.43 7.92
N PRO A 78 -14.38 -9.06 7.63
CA PRO A 78 -13.13 -8.36 7.32
C PRO A 78 -13.24 -7.42 6.12
N VAL A 79 -14.01 -7.78 5.08
CA VAL A 79 -14.24 -6.90 3.91
C VAL A 79 -15.01 -5.65 4.31
N VAL A 80 -16.07 -5.80 5.11
CA VAL A 80 -16.85 -4.66 5.62
C VAL A 80 -15.99 -3.75 6.50
N VAL A 81 -15.24 -4.33 7.43
CA VAL A 81 -14.31 -3.57 8.29
C VAL A 81 -13.25 -2.83 7.45
N THR A 82 -12.68 -3.48 6.44
CA THR A 82 -11.70 -2.84 5.55
C THR A 82 -12.34 -1.72 4.73
N THR A 83 -13.59 -1.87 4.32
CA THR A 83 -14.32 -0.83 3.57
C THR A 83 -14.53 0.43 4.41
N GLN A 84 -14.66 0.31 5.74
CA GLN A 84 -14.78 1.47 6.64
C GLN A 84 -13.54 2.39 6.61
N VAL A 85 -12.38 1.90 6.17
CA VAL A 85 -11.17 2.73 5.96
C VAL A 85 -11.44 3.86 4.97
N VAL A 86 -12.37 3.69 4.02
CA VAL A 86 -12.77 4.76 3.08
C VAL A 86 -13.27 6.01 3.83
N VAL A 87 -14.01 5.83 4.92
CA VAL A 87 -14.50 6.96 5.74
C VAL A 87 -13.33 7.71 6.38
N VAL A 88 -12.32 6.97 6.85
CA VAL A 88 -11.08 7.55 7.41
C VAL A 88 -10.34 8.37 6.36
N VAL A 89 -10.18 7.83 5.14
CA VAL A 89 -9.50 8.53 4.04
C VAL A 89 -10.24 9.80 3.65
N ILE A 90 -11.58 9.76 3.56
CA ILE A 90 -12.40 10.95 3.26
C ILE A 90 -12.20 12.01 4.34
N GLY A 91 -12.26 11.63 5.62
CA GLY A 91 -12.00 12.53 6.74
C GLY A 91 -10.58 13.13 6.68
N GLN A 92 -9.58 12.30 6.42
CA GLN A 92 -8.19 12.73 6.29
C GLN A 92 -8.02 13.74 5.14
N LEU A 93 -8.59 13.48 3.96
CA LEU A 93 -8.54 14.41 2.84
C LEU A 93 -9.26 15.71 3.16
N PHE A 94 -10.43 15.63 3.77
CA PHE A 94 -11.19 16.81 4.19
C PHE A 94 -10.33 17.71 5.11
N PHE A 95 -9.84 17.19 6.24
CA PHE A 95 -9.06 17.99 7.18
C PHE A 95 -7.71 18.43 6.61
N SER A 96 -7.03 17.59 5.82
CA SER A 96 -5.73 17.94 5.24
C SER A 96 -5.83 19.05 4.19
N VAL A 97 -6.88 19.07 3.36
CA VAL A 97 -7.12 20.16 2.41
C VAL A 97 -7.41 21.48 3.14
N LEU A 98 -8.22 21.44 4.21
CA LEU A 98 -8.49 22.62 5.04
C LEU A 98 -7.20 23.15 5.69
N ALA A 99 -6.39 22.27 6.27
CA ALA A 99 -5.11 22.63 6.88
C ALA A 99 -4.13 23.19 5.84
N ALA A 100 -4.01 22.55 4.67
CA ALA A 100 -3.15 23.01 3.59
C ALA A 100 -3.58 24.39 3.07
N TYR A 101 -4.89 24.64 2.95
CA TYR A 101 -5.41 25.95 2.58
C TYR A 101 -5.04 27.02 3.61
N ALA A 102 -5.18 26.72 4.91
CA ALA A 102 -4.77 27.63 5.97
C ALA A 102 -3.28 27.97 5.89
N PHE A 103 -2.41 26.99 5.68
CA PHE A 103 -0.97 27.22 5.51
C PHE A 103 -0.62 27.98 4.23
N ALA A 104 -1.35 27.78 3.14
CA ALA A 104 -1.02 28.37 1.84
C ALA A 104 -1.61 29.78 1.61
N ARG A 105 -2.73 30.11 2.27
CA ARG A 105 -3.50 31.33 1.97
C ARG A 105 -3.69 32.27 3.15
N ILE A 106 -3.54 31.79 4.39
CA ILE A 106 -3.73 32.63 5.58
C ILE A 106 -2.37 33.09 6.09
N GLU A 107 -2.13 34.40 6.06
CA GLU A 107 -0.93 35.00 6.65
C GLU A 107 -1.15 35.23 8.15
N PHE A 108 -0.50 34.41 8.97
CA PHE A 108 -0.59 34.49 10.44
C PHE A 108 0.80 34.51 11.09
N ARG A 109 0.96 35.30 12.15
CA ARG A 109 2.25 35.54 12.80
C ARG A 109 2.96 34.28 13.33
N PHE A 110 2.24 33.22 13.71
CA PHE A 110 2.85 31.98 14.23
C PHE A 110 2.75 30.79 13.26
N LEU A 111 2.53 31.05 11.97
CA LEU A 111 2.35 30.00 10.96
C LEU A 111 3.57 29.07 10.87
N ASP A 112 4.78 29.65 10.84
CA ASP A 112 6.03 28.89 10.78
C ASP A 112 6.23 28.01 12.02
N GLY A 113 5.90 28.52 13.21
CA GLY A 113 5.96 27.76 14.45
C GLY A 113 5.01 26.56 14.44
N LEU A 114 3.76 26.77 13.99
CA LEU A 114 2.77 25.71 13.87
C LEU A 114 3.19 24.65 12.83
N PHE A 115 3.82 25.08 11.73
CA PHE A 115 4.36 24.17 10.71
C PHE A 115 5.47 23.28 11.29
N TRP A 116 6.41 23.84 12.05
CA TRP A 116 7.46 23.05 12.71
C TRP A 116 6.91 22.09 13.77
N VAL A 117 5.93 22.52 14.57
CA VAL A 117 5.24 21.63 15.51
C VAL A 117 4.56 20.48 14.78
N TYR A 118 3.85 20.77 13.68
CA TYR A 118 3.23 19.73 12.84
C TYR A 118 4.26 18.72 12.32
N LEU A 119 5.37 19.19 11.74
CA LEU A 119 6.46 18.30 11.30
C LEU A 119 7.03 17.47 12.44
N ALA A 120 7.22 18.05 13.63
CA ALA A 120 7.70 17.33 14.80
C ALA A 120 6.76 16.18 15.19
N THR A 121 5.44 16.35 15.05
CA THR A 121 4.50 15.24 15.28
C THR A 121 4.64 14.10 14.28
N LEU A 122 5.00 14.39 13.02
CA LEU A 122 5.24 13.37 12.00
C LEU A 122 6.54 12.58 12.23
N MET A 123 7.49 13.15 12.98
CA MET A 123 8.74 12.47 13.37
C MET A 123 8.52 11.44 14.48
N VAL A 124 7.37 11.45 15.17
CA VAL A 124 7.07 10.49 16.22
C VAL A 124 6.86 9.11 15.59
N PRO A 125 7.64 8.09 15.97
CA PRO A 125 7.53 6.75 15.39
C PRO A 125 6.19 6.11 15.78
N GLN A 126 5.47 5.53 14.82
CA GLN A 126 4.13 4.98 15.09
C GLN A 126 4.12 3.93 16.21
N VAL A 127 5.19 3.15 16.39
CA VAL A 127 5.28 2.09 17.41
C VAL A 127 5.06 2.62 18.84
N VAL A 128 5.55 3.82 19.17
CA VAL A 128 5.39 4.38 20.53
C VAL A 128 3.99 4.92 20.78
N THR A 129 3.20 5.11 19.72
CA THR A 129 1.83 5.63 19.81
C THR A 129 0.78 4.52 20.02
N ILE A 130 1.11 3.26 19.75
CA ILE A 130 0.15 2.14 19.81
C ILE A 130 -0.41 1.94 21.23
N ILE A 131 0.46 1.87 22.23
CA ILE A 131 0.06 1.66 23.64
C ILE A 131 -0.86 2.79 24.15
N PRO A 132 -0.50 4.09 23.99
CA PRO A 132 -1.37 5.16 24.46
C PRO A 132 -2.69 5.21 23.69
N LEU A 133 -2.69 4.99 22.37
CA LEU A 133 -3.93 4.92 21.59
C LEU A 133 -4.85 3.78 22.07
N TYR A 134 -4.30 2.59 22.30
CA TYR A 134 -5.06 1.47 22.85
C TYR A 134 -5.65 1.80 24.22
N THR A 135 -4.87 2.44 25.09
CA THR A 135 -5.34 2.87 26.41
C THR A 135 -6.47 3.89 26.32
N MET A 136 -6.37 4.87 25.40
CA MET A 136 -7.44 5.84 25.16
C MET A 136 -8.74 5.16 24.70
N PHE A 137 -8.67 4.28 23.68
CA PHE A 137 -9.84 3.53 23.21
C PHE A 137 -10.42 2.61 24.29
N SER A 138 -9.55 2.05 25.14
CA SER A 138 -9.93 1.25 26.30
C SER A 138 -10.74 2.03 27.32
N GLN A 139 -10.28 3.23 27.67
CA GLN A 139 -10.95 4.12 28.62
C GLN A 139 -12.28 4.65 28.05
N LEU A 140 -12.35 4.88 26.74
CA LEU A 140 -13.57 5.28 26.05
C LEU A 140 -14.60 4.14 25.91
N GLY A 141 -14.25 2.90 26.28
CA GLY A 141 -15.16 1.75 26.21
C GLY A 141 -15.48 1.26 24.80
N ILE A 142 -14.89 1.85 23.76
CA ILE A 142 -15.13 1.53 22.34
C ILE A 142 -14.18 0.44 21.82
N ARG A 143 -13.84 -0.51 22.68
CA ARG A 143 -13.08 -1.71 22.29
C ARG A 143 -14.05 -2.74 21.73
N ASN A 144 -13.63 -3.44 20.67
CA ASN A 144 -14.38 -4.57 20.09
C ASN A 144 -15.79 -4.17 19.58
N THR A 145 -15.90 -3.04 18.90
CA THR A 145 -17.15 -2.57 18.25
C THR A 145 -17.38 -3.14 16.85
N PHE A 146 -16.59 -4.13 16.45
CA PHE A 146 -16.60 -4.75 15.13
C PHE A 146 -16.67 -6.28 15.25
#